data_AF-H2ENT0-F1
#
_entry.id   AF-H2ENT0-F1
#
_cell.length_a   1.000
_cell.length_b   1.000
_cell.length_c   1.000
_cell.angle_alpha   90.00
_cell.angle_beta   90.00
_cell.angle_gamma   90.00
#
_symmetry.space_group_name_H-M   'P 1'
#
loop_
_entity.id
_entity.type
_entity.pdbx_description
1 polymer ?
#
loop_
_entity_poly.entity_id
_entity_poly.type
_entity_poly.pdbx_seq_one_letter_code
_entity_poly.pdbx_strand_id
1 'polypeptide(L)'
;HGLAFVHNVKICSGSDYALSANSKLCIVTAGAELREGESRLDLVQRNTEILKDIIPKLVEHSPDTILLIVSDPVDLLTYVAWKLSGLPKERVIGSGTNVDSARFRFLLSERFKVAPNSIHGWIIGEHGDTSVPVWSGVDVAGVRLRDLNPDAGMESDTENWNDIHKQVVQ
;
A
#
# COMPACT_ATOMS: atom_id res chain seq x y z
N HIS A 1 7.58 24.92 22.31
CA HIS A 1 6.38 25.53 22.93
C HIS A 1 5.05 24.91 22.47
N GLY A 2 4.97 24.12 21.38
CA GLY A 2 3.72 23.45 20.94
C GLY A 2 3.33 22.15 21.68
N LEU A 3 4.24 21.55 22.45
CA LEU A 3 4.01 20.33 23.25
C LEU A 3 2.89 20.44 24.29
N ALA A 4 2.52 21.67 24.69
CA ALA A 4 1.42 21.92 25.63
C ALA A 4 0.02 21.74 25.02
N PHE A 5 -0.08 21.66 23.68
CA PHE A 5 -1.35 21.57 22.94
C PHE A 5 -1.58 20.23 22.25
N VAL A 6 -0.61 19.31 22.37
CA VAL A 6 -0.73 17.94 21.88
C VAL A 6 -0.87 17.01 23.08
N HIS A 7 -1.73 16.00 22.96
CA HIS A 7 -1.88 15.00 24.02
C HIS A 7 -0.54 14.31 24.30
N ASN A 8 -0.29 13.99 25.57
CA ASN A 8 0.89 13.21 25.96
C ASN A 8 0.88 11.87 25.21
N VAL A 9 1.97 11.59 24.49
CA VAL A 9 2.17 10.32 23.78
C VAL A 9 2.88 9.35 24.72
N LYS A 10 2.28 8.18 24.95
CA LYS A 10 2.94 7.07 25.64
C LYS A 10 3.53 6.12 24.60
N ILE A 11 4.84 5.93 24.65
CA ILE A 11 5.58 5.02 23.76
C ILE A 11 6.05 3.82 24.60
N CYS A 12 5.81 2.61 24.11
CA CYS A 12 6.29 1.38 24.70
C CYS A 12 6.87 0.49 23.59
N SER A 13 7.90 -0.30 23.92
CA SER A 13 8.53 -1.24 23.00
C SER A 13 9.05 -2.46 23.76
N GLY A 14 9.10 -3.59 23.09
CA GLY A 14 9.55 -4.86 23.65
C GLY A 14 9.17 -6.02 22.74
N SER A 15 9.67 -7.21 23.07
CA SER A 15 9.36 -8.46 22.35
C SER A 15 8.07 -9.13 22.83
N ASP A 16 7.51 -8.70 23.96
CA ASP A 16 6.27 -9.22 24.51
C ASP A 16 5.05 -8.56 23.84
N TYR A 17 4.19 -9.39 23.25
CA TYR A 17 2.97 -8.95 22.57
C TYR A 17 1.91 -8.40 23.52
N ALA A 18 2.02 -8.63 24.84
CA ALA A 18 1.16 -7.98 25.83
C ALA A 18 1.23 -6.45 25.76
N LEU A 19 2.35 -5.89 25.28
CA LEU A 19 2.51 -4.46 25.05
C LEU A 19 1.61 -3.92 23.93
N SER A 20 1.13 -4.78 23.04
CA SER A 20 0.21 -4.42 21.94
C SER A 20 -1.27 -4.43 22.34
N ALA A 21 -1.58 -4.80 23.58
CA ALA A 21 -2.97 -4.99 24.02
C ALA A 21 -3.85 -3.76 23.83
N ASN A 22 -5.11 -3.99 23.43
CA ASN A 22 -6.12 -2.96 23.16
C ASN A 22 -5.78 -1.99 22.01
N SER A 23 -4.91 -2.40 21.08
CA SER A 23 -4.63 -1.63 19.86
C SER A 23 -5.87 -1.53 18.98
N LYS A 24 -6.11 -0.33 18.43
CA LYS A 24 -7.16 -0.10 17.42
C LYS A 24 -6.66 -0.38 16.00
N LEU A 25 -5.36 -0.24 15.79
CA LEU A 25 -4.68 -0.51 14.53
C LEU A 25 -3.35 -1.19 14.85
N CYS A 26 -3.12 -2.36 14.27
CA CYS A 26 -1.82 -3.03 14.29
C CYS A 26 -1.23 -2.98 12.88
N ILE A 27 -0.07 -2.33 12.74
CA ILE A 27 0.64 -2.23 11.47
C ILE A 27 1.73 -3.29 11.43
N VAL A 28 1.69 -4.17 10.43
CA VAL A 28 2.65 -5.26 10.27
C VAL A 28 3.59 -4.94 9.11
N THR A 29 4.82 -4.54 9.47
CA THR A 29 5.93 -4.28 8.55
C THR A 29 7.00 -5.39 8.62
N ALA A 30 6.80 -6.40 9.48
CA ALA A 30 7.74 -7.48 9.66
C ALA A 30 7.72 -8.40 8.44
N GLY A 31 8.88 -8.60 7.83
CA GLY A 31 9.07 -9.44 6.67
C GLY A 31 10.52 -9.81 6.50
N ALA A 32 10.74 -10.88 5.75
CA ALA A 32 12.02 -11.31 5.22
C ALA A 32 12.43 -10.41 4.05
N GLU A 33 13.72 -10.09 3.99
CA GLU A 33 14.33 -9.56 2.78
C GLU A 33 14.57 -10.68 1.76
N LEU A 34 14.42 -10.32 0.48
CA LEU A 34 14.74 -11.19 -0.65
C LEU A 34 16.24 -11.50 -0.64
N ARG A 35 16.58 -12.79 -0.73
CA ARG A 35 17.96 -13.24 -0.85
C ARG A 35 18.37 -13.40 -2.31
N GLU A 36 19.67 -13.25 -2.58
CA GLU A 36 20.21 -13.45 -3.93
C GLU A 36 19.93 -14.89 -4.40
N GLY A 37 19.30 -15.04 -5.57
CA GLY A 37 18.91 -16.32 -6.15
C GLY A 37 17.64 -16.96 -5.55
N GLU A 38 16.97 -16.30 -4.59
CA GLU A 38 15.71 -16.78 -4.00
C GLU A 38 14.53 -16.56 -4.95
N SER A 39 13.61 -17.53 -5.03
CA SER A 39 12.39 -17.37 -5.82
C SER A 39 11.37 -16.51 -5.09
N ARG A 40 10.46 -15.86 -5.84
CA ARG A 40 9.31 -15.14 -5.25
C ARG A 40 8.46 -16.05 -4.34
N LEU A 41 8.35 -17.34 -4.68
CA LEU A 41 7.61 -18.33 -3.88
C LEU A 41 8.29 -18.62 -2.53
N ASP A 42 9.62 -18.71 -2.50
CA ASP A 42 10.37 -18.94 -1.26
C ASP A 42 10.24 -17.74 -0.31
N LEU A 43 10.30 -16.51 -0.85
CA LEU A 43 10.08 -15.29 -0.08
C LEU A 43 8.68 -15.28 0.55
N VAL A 44 7.65 -15.62 -0.22
CA VAL A 44 6.27 -15.75 0.25
C VAL A 44 6.14 -16.77 1.37
N GLN A 45 6.80 -17.93 1.23
CA GLN A 45 6.78 -19.00 2.23
C GLN A 45 7.36 -18.50 3.56
N ARG A 46 8.54 -17.85 3.53
CA ARG A 46 9.19 -17.29 4.72
C ARG A 46 8.34 -16.22 5.39
N ASN A 47 7.77 -15.31 4.61
CA ASN A 47 6.88 -14.28 5.13
C ASN A 47 5.61 -14.88 5.73
N THR A 48 5.06 -15.93 5.13
CA THR A 48 3.91 -16.65 5.68
C THR A 48 4.26 -17.30 7.02
N GLU A 49 5.45 -17.86 7.19
CA GLU A 49 5.91 -18.40 8.48
C GLU A 49 6.06 -17.33 9.56
N ILE A 50 6.62 -16.16 9.20
CA ILE A 50 6.67 -15.00 10.10
C ILE A 50 5.25 -14.60 10.51
N LEU A 51 4.33 -14.47 9.56
CA LEU A 51 2.95 -14.07 9.83
C LEU A 51 2.20 -15.09 10.70
N LYS A 52 2.48 -16.39 10.57
CA LYS A 52 1.91 -17.45 11.44
C LYS A 52 2.28 -17.26 12.91
N ASP A 53 3.45 -16.69 13.20
CA ASP A 53 3.86 -16.37 14.57
C ASP A 53 3.26 -15.06 15.07
N ILE A 54 3.25 -14.02 14.23
CA ILE A 54 2.87 -12.64 14.62
C ILE A 54 1.36 -12.46 14.72
N ILE A 55 0.62 -12.87 13.69
CA ILE A 55 -0.80 -12.50 13.53
C ILE A 55 -1.68 -13.04 14.65
N PRO A 56 -1.59 -14.33 15.05
CA PRO A 56 -2.41 -14.85 16.15
C PRO A 56 -2.17 -14.11 17.48
N LYS A 57 -0.92 -13.78 17.80
CA LYS A 57 -0.55 -13.06 19.03
C LYS A 57 -1.12 -11.63 19.05
N LEU A 58 -1.09 -10.93 17.91
CA LEU A 58 -1.70 -9.60 17.81
C LEU A 58 -3.20 -9.65 18.04
N VAL A 59 -3.90 -10.63 17.48
CA VAL A 59 -5.36 -10.78 17.63
C VAL A 59 -5.73 -11.25 19.03
N GLU A 60 -4.91 -12.09 19.67
CA GLU A 60 -5.09 -12.52 21.06
C GLU A 60 -5.14 -11.31 22.01
N HIS A 61 -4.22 -10.37 21.86
CA HIS A 61 -4.15 -9.18 22.71
C HIS A 61 -5.04 -8.02 22.24
N SER A 62 -5.45 -8.01 20.97
CA SER A 62 -6.29 -6.95 20.39
C SER A 62 -7.34 -7.53 19.41
N PRO A 63 -8.37 -8.24 19.92
CA PRO A 63 -9.36 -8.93 19.08
C PRO A 63 -10.22 -8.00 18.22
N ASP A 64 -10.30 -6.71 18.59
CA ASP A 64 -11.04 -5.68 17.86
C ASP A 64 -10.17 -4.78 16.97
N THR A 65 -8.90 -5.14 16.76
CA THR A 65 -7.97 -4.34 15.94
C THR A 65 -8.32 -4.39 14.45
N ILE A 66 -7.85 -3.38 13.74
CA ILE A 66 -7.65 -3.42 12.28
C ILE A 66 -6.19 -3.82 12.03
N LEU A 67 -5.96 -4.75 11.12
CA LEU A 67 -4.63 -5.12 10.64
C LEU A 67 -4.32 -4.31 9.38
N LEU A 68 -3.19 -3.60 9.38
CA LEU A 68 -2.61 -2.96 8.19
C LEU A 68 -1.32 -3.68 7.81
N ILE A 69 -1.34 -4.43 6.72
CA ILE A 69 -0.19 -5.18 6.22
C ILE A 69 0.60 -4.30 5.25
N VAL A 70 1.90 -4.18 5.51
CA VAL A 70 2.84 -3.42 4.69
C VAL A 70 3.92 -4.33 4.11
N SER A 71 4.19 -5.47 4.75
CA SER A 71 5.19 -6.44 4.28
C SER A 71 4.87 -6.97 2.89
N ASP A 72 5.91 -7.16 2.07
CA ASP A 72 5.78 -7.64 0.69
C ASP A 72 5.90 -9.16 0.52
N PRO A 73 5.22 -9.77 -0.47
CA PRO A 73 4.27 -9.14 -1.39
C PRO A 73 2.92 -8.84 -0.72
N VAL A 74 2.57 -7.55 -0.64
CA VAL A 74 1.53 -7.06 0.28
C VAL A 74 0.15 -7.65 0.01
N ASP A 75 -0.24 -7.84 -1.25
CA ASP A 75 -1.56 -8.35 -1.60
C ASP A 75 -1.77 -9.79 -1.12
N LEU A 76 -0.75 -10.62 -1.31
CA LEU A 76 -0.77 -12.02 -0.87
C LEU A 76 -0.67 -12.12 0.65
N LEU A 77 0.23 -11.35 1.28
CA LEU A 77 0.40 -11.37 2.73
C LEU A 77 -0.81 -10.80 3.46
N THR A 78 -1.55 -9.88 2.85
CA THR A 78 -2.85 -9.42 3.35
C THR A 78 -3.86 -10.56 3.39
N TYR A 79 -3.93 -11.37 2.32
CA TYR A 79 -4.78 -12.56 2.30
C TYR A 79 -4.36 -13.59 3.37
N VAL A 80 -3.06 -13.84 3.52
CA VAL A 80 -2.52 -14.74 4.55
C VAL A 80 -2.88 -14.23 5.94
N ALA A 81 -2.65 -12.95 6.23
CA ALA A 81 -3.02 -12.32 7.50
C ALA A 81 -4.52 -12.45 7.77
N TRP A 82 -5.37 -12.25 6.76
CA TRP A 82 -6.81 -12.43 6.89
C TRP A 82 -7.16 -13.86 7.35
N LYS A 83 -6.59 -14.87 6.69
CA LYS A 83 -6.83 -16.28 7.04
C LYS A 83 -6.30 -16.64 8.43
N LEU A 84 -5.13 -16.15 8.82
CA LEU A 84 -4.53 -16.44 10.13
C LEU A 84 -5.23 -15.71 11.28
N SER A 85 -5.74 -14.52 11.01
CA SER A 85 -6.32 -13.64 12.04
C SER A 85 -7.73 -14.04 12.47
N GLY A 86 -8.50 -14.70 11.58
CA GLY A 86 -9.92 -14.97 11.80
C GLY A 86 -10.81 -13.72 11.85
N LEU A 87 -10.27 -12.53 11.56
CA LEU A 87 -11.03 -11.29 11.55
C LEU A 87 -11.90 -11.20 10.29
N PRO A 88 -13.00 -10.42 10.33
CA PRO A 88 -13.74 -10.13 9.12
C PRO A 88 -12.88 -9.30 8.14
N LYS A 89 -13.11 -9.49 6.84
CA LYS A 89 -12.24 -8.99 5.75
C LYS A 89 -12.06 -7.47 5.76
N GLU A 90 -13.07 -6.72 6.20
CA GLU A 90 -13.06 -5.27 6.31
C GLU A 90 -12.08 -4.74 7.38
N ARG A 91 -11.55 -5.61 8.24
CA ARG A 91 -10.53 -5.26 9.25
C ARG A 91 -9.13 -5.71 8.88
N VAL A 92 -8.91 -6.22 7.67
CA VAL A 92 -7.58 -6.65 7.20
C VAL A 92 -7.28 -5.95 5.89
N ILE A 93 -6.42 -4.94 5.97
CA ILE A 93 -6.13 -4.00 4.89
C ILE A 93 -4.66 -4.16 4.51
N GLY A 94 -4.39 -4.30 3.22
CA GLY A 94 -3.03 -4.17 2.68
C GLY A 94 -2.77 -2.71 2.33
N SER A 95 -1.52 -2.26 2.47
CA SER A 95 -1.14 -0.93 1.99
C SER A 95 -1.30 -0.80 0.46
N GLY A 96 -1.11 -1.91 -0.27
CA GLY A 96 -1.42 -2.06 -1.69
C GLY A 96 -0.86 -0.93 -2.55
N THR A 97 -1.64 -0.51 -3.53
CA THR A 97 -1.26 0.52 -4.51
C THR A 97 -1.42 1.97 -4.01
N ASN A 98 -1.53 2.19 -2.69
CA ASN A 98 -1.67 3.55 -2.15
C ASN A 98 -0.42 4.40 -2.43
N VAL A 99 0.76 3.83 -2.24
CA VAL A 99 2.04 4.50 -2.55
C VAL A 99 2.21 4.66 -4.06
N ASP A 100 1.84 3.65 -4.85
CA ASP A 100 1.88 3.72 -6.32
C ASP A 100 1.01 4.85 -6.84
N SER A 101 -0.23 4.98 -6.34
CA SER A 101 -1.15 6.04 -6.72
C SER A 101 -0.62 7.42 -6.30
N ALA A 102 0.01 7.53 -5.13
CA ALA A 102 0.65 8.78 -4.71
C ALA A 102 1.81 9.16 -5.64
N ARG A 103 2.67 8.20 -6.01
CA ARG A 103 3.77 8.40 -6.96
C ARG A 103 3.26 8.74 -8.36
N PHE A 104 2.20 8.08 -8.81
CA PHE A 104 1.55 8.36 -10.08
C PHE A 104 1.06 9.81 -10.15
N ARG A 105 0.34 10.25 -9.11
CA ARG A 105 -0.13 11.64 -8.98
C ARG A 105 1.02 12.63 -8.95
N PHE A 106 2.12 12.31 -8.27
CA PHE A 106 3.32 13.13 -8.26
C PHE A 106 3.95 13.26 -9.66
N LEU A 107 4.12 12.17 -10.40
CA LEU A 107 4.70 12.22 -11.75
C LEU A 107 3.79 12.95 -12.76
N LEU A 108 2.46 12.76 -12.65
CA LEU A 108 1.49 13.58 -13.38
C LEU A 108 1.63 15.07 -13.03
N SER A 109 1.89 15.39 -11.76
CA SER A 109 2.08 16.75 -11.26
C SER A 109 3.27 17.48 -11.89
N GLU A 110 4.39 16.77 -12.04
CA GLU A 110 5.59 17.30 -12.69
C GLU A 110 5.31 17.60 -14.16
N ARG A 111 4.53 16.74 -14.83
CA ARG A 111 4.19 16.90 -16.23
C ARG A 111 3.17 18.01 -16.48
N PHE A 112 2.10 18.08 -15.67
CA PHE A 112 1.08 19.13 -15.79
C PHE A 112 1.52 20.47 -15.19
N LYS A 113 2.58 20.48 -14.36
CA LYS A 113 3.02 21.65 -13.56
C LYS A 113 1.91 22.19 -12.66
N VAL A 114 1.16 21.27 -12.07
CA VAL A 114 0.05 21.53 -11.14
C VAL A 114 0.34 20.77 -9.85
N ALA A 115 -0.08 21.28 -8.70
CA ALA A 115 0.13 20.59 -7.43
C ALA A 115 -0.49 19.17 -7.42
N PRO A 116 0.17 18.13 -6.86
CA PRO A 116 -0.36 16.76 -6.80
C PRO A 116 -1.73 16.64 -6.13
N ASN A 117 -2.06 17.57 -5.22
CA ASN A 117 -3.35 17.62 -4.53
C ASN A 117 -4.52 17.99 -5.46
N SER A 118 -4.23 18.62 -6.60
CA SER A 118 -5.21 18.99 -7.61
C SER A 118 -5.28 18.00 -8.78
N ILE A 119 -4.52 16.91 -8.69
CA ILE A 119 -4.48 15.84 -9.70
C ILE A 119 -5.05 14.57 -9.08
N HIS A 120 -5.97 13.97 -9.81
CA HIS A 120 -6.62 12.73 -9.45
C HIS A 120 -6.21 11.66 -10.47
N GLY A 121 -5.81 10.51 -9.95
CA GLY A 121 -5.30 9.39 -10.73
C GLY A 121 -5.06 8.21 -9.80
N TRP A 122 -5.33 7.02 -10.29
CA TRP A 122 -5.37 5.81 -9.48
C TRP A 122 -4.58 4.71 -10.15
N ILE A 123 -3.77 4.01 -9.36
CA ILE A 123 -3.21 2.71 -9.71
C ILE A 123 -3.94 1.67 -8.87
N ILE A 124 -4.41 0.60 -9.52
CA ILE A 124 -5.15 -0.49 -8.90
C ILE A 124 -4.52 -1.84 -9.27
N GLY A 125 -5.00 -2.93 -8.68
CA GLY A 125 -4.49 -4.27 -8.96
C GLY A 125 -3.40 -4.68 -7.97
N GLU A 126 -2.42 -5.45 -8.44
CA GLU A 126 -1.25 -5.85 -7.64
C GLU A 126 -0.36 -4.63 -7.37
N HIS A 127 0.22 -4.54 -6.18
CA HIS A 127 1.35 -3.66 -5.93
C HIS A 127 2.59 -4.15 -6.69
N GLY A 128 3.10 -3.34 -7.62
CA GLY A 128 4.31 -3.65 -8.39
C GLY A 128 4.07 -3.81 -9.90
N ASP A 129 4.77 -4.78 -10.51
CA ASP A 129 4.93 -4.91 -11.96
C ASP A 129 3.63 -5.03 -12.75
N THR A 130 2.60 -5.67 -12.17
CA THR A 130 1.31 -5.90 -12.85
C THR A 130 0.21 -4.91 -12.43
N SER A 131 0.61 -3.83 -11.75
CA SER A 131 -0.30 -2.74 -11.39
C SER A 131 -0.94 -2.08 -12.62
N VAL A 132 -2.15 -1.55 -12.46
CA VAL A 132 -2.98 -1.03 -13.55
C VAL A 132 -3.26 0.46 -13.35
N PRO A 133 -2.74 1.35 -14.23
CA PRO A 133 -3.07 2.76 -14.22
C PRO A 133 -4.46 3.00 -14.81
N VAL A 134 -5.36 3.61 -14.05
CA VAL A 134 -6.75 3.89 -14.47
C VAL A 134 -6.82 5.21 -15.24
N TRP A 135 -6.30 5.23 -16.47
CA TRP A 135 -6.24 6.42 -17.34
C TRP A 135 -7.59 7.11 -17.58
N SER A 136 -8.69 6.35 -17.59
CA SER A 136 -10.04 6.89 -17.74
C SER A 136 -10.50 7.75 -16.55
N GLY A 137 -9.87 7.58 -15.39
CA GLY A 137 -10.15 8.36 -14.18
C GLY A 137 -9.09 9.42 -13.86
N VAL A 138 -8.16 9.69 -14.79
CA VAL A 138 -7.18 10.76 -14.61
C VAL A 138 -7.81 12.10 -14.93
N ASP A 139 -7.82 13.01 -13.96
CA ASP A 139 -8.37 14.35 -14.12
C ASP A 139 -7.60 15.41 -13.33
N VAL A 140 -7.71 16.66 -13.79
CA VAL A 140 -7.21 17.86 -13.12
C VAL A 140 -8.37 18.81 -12.94
N ALA A 141 -8.70 19.13 -11.68
CA ALA A 141 -9.86 19.97 -11.34
C ALA A 141 -11.18 19.51 -12.00
N GLY A 142 -11.37 18.20 -12.19
CA GLY A 142 -12.57 17.61 -12.79
C GLY A 142 -12.56 17.51 -14.32
N VAL A 143 -11.52 18.02 -15.00
CA VAL A 143 -11.36 17.86 -16.46
C VAL A 143 -10.54 16.61 -16.74
N ARG A 144 -11.12 15.63 -17.44
CA ARG A 144 -10.46 14.33 -17.70
C ARG A 144 -9.40 14.48 -18.78
N LEU A 145 -8.26 13.83 -18.55
CA LEU A 145 -7.18 13.76 -19.53
C LEU A 145 -7.66 13.15 -20.86
N ARG A 146 -8.48 12.10 -20.81
CA ARG A 146 -9.00 11.42 -22.01
C ARG A 146 -10.04 12.21 -22.81
N ASP A 147 -10.61 13.26 -22.24
CA ASP A 147 -11.48 14.17 -23.01
C ASP A 147 -10.64 15.11 -23.90
N LEU A 148 -9.37 15.33 -23.53
CA LEU A 148 -8.41 16.16 -24.27
C LEU A 148 -7.51 15.32 -25.19
N ASN A 149 -7.03 14.18 -24.70
CA ASN A 149 -6.24 13.20 -25.44
C ASN A 149 -6.89 11.80 -25.30
N PRO A 150 -7.76 11.40 -26.24
CA PRO A 150 -8.43 10.10 -26.19
C PRO A 150 -7.47 8.90 -26.16
N ASP A 151 -6.29 9.06 -26.74
CA ASP A 151 -5.25 8.03 -26.80
C ASP A 151 -4.41 7.95 -25.51
N ALA A 152 -4.61 8.83 -24.52
CA ALA A 152 -3.77 8.87 -23.32
C ALA A 152 -3.67 7.50 -22.62
N GLY A 153 -2.42 7.02 -22.49
CA GLY A 153 -2.08 5.73 -21.90
C GLY A 153 -2.25 4.53 -22.84
N MET A 154 -2.58 4.73 -24.11
CA MET A 154 -2.58 3.70 -25.16
C MET A 154 -1.23 3.67 -25.91
N GLU A 155 -1.02 2.65 -26.75
CA GLU A 155 0.16 2.58 -27.61
C GLU A 155 0.16 3.63 -28.73
N SER A 156 -1.02 4.11 -29.13
CA SER A 156 -1.20 5.19 -30.12
C SER A 156 -0.85 6.58 -29.57
N ASP A 157 -0.60 6.70 -28.27
CA ASP A 157 -0.39 7.97 -27.59
C ASP A 157 0.93 8.64 -27.99
N THR A 158 0.86 9.68 -28.83
CA THR A 158 2.05 10.44 -29.24
C THR A 158 2.75 11.16 -28.10
N GLU A 159 2.04 11.37 -26.99
CA GLU A 159 2.54 12.01 -25.79
C GLU A 159 3.16 11.02 -24.80
N ASN A 160 3.09 9.71 -25.05
CA ASN A 160 3.67 8.65 -24.21
C ASN A 160 3.28 8.78 -22.72
N TRP A 161 2.01 9.04 -22.38
CA TRP A 161 1.56 9.10 -20.98
C TRP A 161 1.84 7.78 -20.25
N ASN A 162 1.86 6.65 -20.95
CA ASN A 162 2.15 5.34 -20.39
C ASN A 162 3.56 5.21 -19.77
N ASP A 163 4.52 6.06 -20.15
CA ASP A 163 5.86 6.06 -19.54
C ASP A 163 5.83 6.50 -18.07
N ILE A 164 4.80 7.23 -17.66
CA ILE A 164 4.59 7.59 -16.26
C ILE A 164 4.34 6.34 -15.42
N HIS A 165 3.52 5.40 -15.91
CA HIS A 165 3.25 4.16 -15.17
C HIS A 165 4.50 3.30 -15.05
N LYS A 166 5.31 3.19 -16.11
CA LYS A 166 6.62 2.51 -16.06
C LYS A 166 7.53 3.10 -14.97
N GLN A 167 7.53 4.42 -14.81
CA GLN A 167 8.29 5.11 -13.77
C GLN A 167 7.72 4.93 -12.36
N VAL A 168 6.45 4.56 -12.19
CA VAL A 168 5.89 4.25 -10.87
C VAL A 168 6.41 2.91 -10.34
N VAL A 169 6.50 1.94 -11.24
CA VAL A 169 6.88 0.55 -10.93
C VAL A 169 8.40 0.38 -10.73
N GLN A 170 9.22 1.26 -11.33
CA GLN A 170 10.69 1.29 -11.15
C GLN A 170 11.12 1.75 -9.77
#